data_AF-A0A950I4D2-F1
#
_entry.id   AF-A0A950I4D2-F1
#
_cell.length_a   1.000
_cell.length_b   1.000
_cell.length_c   1.000
_cell.angle_alpha   90.00
_cell.angle_beta   90.00
_cell.angle_gamma   90.00
#
_symmetry.space_group_name_H-M   'P 1'
#
loop_
_entity.id
_entity.type
_entity.pdbx_description
1 polymer ?
#
loop_
_entity_poly.entity_id
_entity_poly.type
_entity_poly.pdbx_seq_one_letter_code
_entity_poly.pdbx_strand_id
1 'polypeptide(L)'
;MRKAALFSLMLVLASPYVSQAEDSPSLTIRVVKLPWYTPKDAAIYVSSGNANSREEFRLKPDAQGQYSVSLPYSLVSGHLYYKLALAQEASVETDAHGDYLPLRHAWIDIYGSQTVELSVSRWEPYRSHLLRILITTLSLALGLAAIGPIAFSYRRQRRPQLVAPDVDVQAANAALAATVSELTAQSKELERWSRACRK
;
A
#
# COMPACT_ATOMS: atom_id res chain seq x y z
N MET A 1 -65.00 -57.93 4.19
CA MET A 1 -64.08 -57.01 4.90
C MET A 1 -63.13 -56.38 3.88
N ARG A 2 -63.34 -55.12 3.50
CA ARG A 2 -62.40 -54.35 2.66
C ARG A 2 -62.24 -52.96 3.30
N LYS A 3 -61.05 -52.69 3.84
CA LYS A 3 -60.68 -51.40 4.42
C LYS A 3 -60.19 -50.50 3.29
N ALA A 4 -60.97 -49.48 2.94
CA ALA A 4 -60.54 -48.40 2.06
C ALA A 4 -59.75 -47.39 2.88
N ALA A 5 -58.44 -47.31 2.66
CA ALA A 5 -57.59 -46.31 3.26
C ALA A 5 -57.65 -45.03 2.40
N LEU A 6 -58.31 -44.00 2.93
CA LEU A 6 -58.26 -42.62 2.45
C LEU A 6 -56.85 -42.08 2.71
N PHE A 7 -56.01 -42.06 1.69
CA PHE A 7 -54.71 -41.39 1.74
C PHE A 7 -54.92 -39.93 1.32
N SER A 8 -55.05 -39.06 2.33
CA SER A 8 -55.20 -37.62 2.14
C SER A 8 -53.88 -37.04 1.62
N LEU A 9 -53.87 -36.69 0.34
CA LEU A 9 -52.75 -36.06 -0.36
C LEU A 9 -52.66 -34.58 0.06
N MET A 10 -51.97 -34.32 1.17
CA MET A 10 -51.54 -32.98 1.56
C MET A 10 -50.45 -32.49 0.60
N LEU A 11 -50.87 -31.82 -0.47
CA LEU A 11 -49.99 -31.12 -1.40
C LEU A 11 -49.45 -29.87 -0.70
N VAL A 12 -48.33 -30.02 0.01
CA VAL A 12 -47.57 -28.88 0.55
C VAL A 12 -46.93 -28.16 -0.63
N LEU A 13 -47.49 -27.00 -0.99
CA LEU A 13 -46.87 -26.06 -1.90
C LEU A 13 -45.61 -25.52 -1.22
N ALA A 14 -44.50 -26.22 -1.39
CA ALA A 14 -43.17 -25.71 -1.10
C ALA A 14 -42.92 -24.56 -2.08
N SER A 15 -43.38 -23.36 -1.70
CA SER A 15 -42.98 -22.13 -2.37
C SER A 15 -41.45 -22.12 -2.35
N PRO A 16 -40.76 -22.15 -3.51
CA PRO A 16 -39.32 -22.03 -3.50
C PRO A 16 -39.04 -20.67 -2.89
N TYR A 17 -38.55 -20.68 -1.65
CA TYR A 17 -37.95 -19.51 -1.05
C TYR A 17 -36.69 -19.25 -1.88
N VAL A 18 -36.87 -18.56 -3.00
CA VAL A 18 -35.77 -18.02 -3.79
C VAL A 18 -35.12 -17.05 -2.82
N SER A 19 -34.01 -17.47 -2.21
CA SER A 19 -33.11 -16.55 -1.56
C SER A 19 -32.66 -15.61 -2.66
N GLN A 20 -33.36 -14.49 -2.83
CA GLN A 20 -32.78 -13.33 -3.47
C GLN A 20 -31.56 -13.05 -2.62
N ALA A 21 -30.39 -13.41 -3.14
CA ALA A 21 -29.15 -12.86 -2.67
C ALA A 21 -29.31 -11.36 -2.94
N GLU A 22 -29.82 -10.65 -1.94
CA GLU A 22 -29.88 -9.19 -1.93
C GLU A 22 -28.51 -8.72 -2.37
N ASP A 23 -28.46 -8.00 -3.50
CA ASP A 23 -27.26 -7.41 -4.07
C ASP A 23 -26.69 -6.47 -3.01
N SER A 24 -25.87 -7.04 -2.13
CA SER A 24 -25.27 -6.31 -1.04
C SER A 24 -24.38 -5.23 -1.67
N PRO A 25 -24.47 -3.98 -1.21
CA PRO A 25 -23.66 -2.90 -1.77
C PRO A 25 -22.19 -3.32 -1.87
N SER A 26 -21.57 -3.05 -3.01
CA SER A 26 -20.22 -3.51 -3.30
C SER A 26 -19.42 -2.48 -4.09
N LEU A 27 -18.10 -2.53 -3.94
CA LEU A 27 -17.17 -1.75 -4.72
C LEU A 27 -16.38 -2.67 -5.63
N THR A 28 -16.62 -2.57 -6.93
CA THR A 28 -15.80 -3.23 -7.94
C THR A 28 -14.66 -2.32 -8.34
N ILE A 29 -13.43 -2.73 -8.06
CA ILE A 29 -12.23 -2.09 -8.59
C ILE A 29 -11.85 -2.82 -9.87
N ARG A 30 -11.81 -2.11 -11.00
CA ARG A 30 -11.45 -2.64 -12.31
C ARG A 30 -10.22 -1.93 -12.85
N VAL A 31 -9.20 -2.69 -13.25
CA VAL A 31 -7.99 -2.17 -13.87
C VAL A 31 -8.11 -2.32 -15.38
N VAL A 32 -8.33 -1.19 -16.05
CA VAL A 32 -8.53 -1.12 -17.51
C VAL A 32 -7.20 -1.08 -18.27
N LYS A 33 -6.12 -0.64 -17.63
CA LYS A 33 -4.80 -0.52 -18.25
C LYS A 33 -3.68 -0.88 -17.26
N LEU A 34 -2.83 -1.81 -17.69
CA LEU A 34 -1.60 -2.21 -17.02
C LEU A 34 -0.39 -1.81 -17.87
N PRO A 35 0.79 -1.57 -17.27
CA PRO A 35 2.01 -1.39 -18.04
C PRO A 35 2.39 -2.69 -18.76
N TRP A 36 2.95 -2.57 -19.96
CA TRP A 36 3.23 -3.69 -20.87
C TRP A 36 4.17 -4.76 -20.29
N TYR A 37 4.98 -4.41 -19.29
CA TYR A 37 5.91 -5.32 -18.61
C TYR A 37 5.32 -5.96 -17.34
N THR A 38 4.02 -5.81 -17.09
CA THR A 38 3.36 -6.55 -15.99
C THR A 38 3.37 -8.05 -16.32
N PRO A 39 3.91 -8.93 -15.46
CA PRO A 39 3.88 -10.36 -15.72
C PRO A 39 2.44 -10.86 -15.85
N LYS A 40 2.17 -11.73 -16.83
CA LYS A 40 0.81 -12.20 -17.15
C LYS A 40 0.15 -13.00 -16.02
N ASP A 41 0.97 -13.67 -15.23
CA ASP A 41 0.60 -14.50 -14.08
C ASP A 41 0.72 -13.74 -12.75
N ALA A 42 1.05 -12.45 -12.77
CA ALA A 42 1.25 -11.68 -11.55
C ALA A 42 -0.06 -11.56 -10.76
N ALA A 43 0.04 -11.82 -9.46
CA ALA A 43 -1.02 -11.51 -8.52
C ALA A 43 -1.01 -10.00 -8.23
N ILE A 44 -2.13 -9.34 -8.53
CA ILE A 44 -2.35 -7.92 -8.24
C ILE A 44 -3.31 -7.84 -7.07
N TYR A 45 -3.00 -7.00 -6.08
CA TYR A 45 -3.81 -6.81 -4.89
C TYR A 45 -4.21 -5.35 -4.73
N VAL A 46 -5.38 -5.13 -4.14
CA VAL A 46 -5.74 -3.85 -3.53
C VAL A 46 -5.09 -3.82 -2.14
N SER A 47 -4.04 -3.03 -1.97
CA SER A 47 -3.38 -2.83 -0.68
C SER A 47 -3.95 -1.57 0.00
N SER A 48 -4.42 -1.75 1.22
CA SER A 48 -4.83 -0.69 2.15
C SER A 48 -4.11 -0.94 3.46
N GLY A 49 -3.74 0.09 4.23
CA GLY A 49 -2.73 -0.01 5.30
C GLY A 49 -2.81 -1.21 6.27
N ASN A 50 -4.01 -1.77 6.52
CA ASN A 50 -4.23 -2.93 7.39
C ASN A 50 -4.67 -4.23 6.66
N ALA A 51 -4.79 -4.20 5.33
CA ALA A 51 -5.40 -5.24 4.50
C ALA A 51 -4.40 -5.87 3.51
N ASN A 52 -3.15 -6.04 3.94
CA ASN A 52 -2.07 -6.39 3.05
C ASN A 52 -2.23 -7.83 2.51
N SER A 53 -2.25 -7.96 1.18
CA SER A 53 -2.12 -9.21 0.42
C SER A 53 -3.11 -10.33 0.76
N ARG A 54 -4.27 -10.02 1.36
CA ARG A 54 -5.29 -11.06 1.60
C ARG A 54 -6.00 -11.43 0.30
N GLU A 55 -6.41 -12.68 0.18
CA GLU A 55 -6.95 -13.22 -1.07
C GLU A 55 -8.27 -12.55 -1.47
N GLU A 56 -9.06 -12.06 -0.51
CA GLU A 56 -10.26 -11.29 -0.76
C GLU A 56 -10.01 -9.93 -1.46
N PHE A 57 -8.78 -9.42 -1.43
CA PHE A 57 -8.37 -8.20 -2.12
C PHE A 57 -7.60 -8.46 -3.43
N ARG A 58 -7.45 -9.73 -3.82
CA ARG A 58 -6.75 -10.11 -5.04
C ARG A 58 -7.63 -9.84 -6.26
N LEU A 59 -7.09 -9.10 -7.22
CA LEU A 59 -7.74 -8.91 -8.51
C LEU A 59 -7.64 -10.18 -9.34
N LYS A 60 -8.76 -10.54 -9.96
CA LYS A 60 -8.89 -11.69 -10.85
C LYS A 60 -8.98 -11.20 -12.30
N PRO A 61 -8.24 -11.82 -13.24
CA PRO A 61 -8.39 -11.52 -14.65
C PRO A 61 -9.75 -12.02 -15.17
N ASP A 62 -10.40 -11.23 -16.01
CA ASP A 62 -11.56 -11.65 -16.80
C ASP A 62 -11.14 -12.27 -18.15
N ALA A 63 -12.12 -12.67 -18.96
CA ALA A 63 -11.88 -13.26 -20.28
C ALA A 63 -11.19 -12.31 -21.27
N GLN A 64 -11.25 -11.01 -21.01
CA GLN A 64 -10.65 -9.94 -21.80
C GLN A 64 -9.25 -9.54 -21.28
N GLY A 65 -8.78 -10.18 -20.20
CA GLY A 65 -7.51 -9.89 -19.57
C GLY A 65 -7.51 -8.62 -18.70
N GLN A 66 -8.68 -8.05 -18.42
CA GLN A 66 -8.82 -6.97 -17.44
C GLN A 66 -8.86 -7.57 -16.03
N TYR A 67 -8.32 -6.85 -15.07
CA TYR A 67 -8.26 -7.34 -13.68
C TYR A 67 -9.34 -6.66 -12.87
N SER A 68 -10.11 -7.42 -12.08
CA SER A 68 -11.11 -6.84 -11.20
C SER A 68 -11.25 -7.57 -9.87
N VAL A 69 -11.70 -6.85 -8.85
CA VAL A 69 -12.12 -7.40 -7.54
C VAL A 69 -13.38 -6.68 -7.10
N SER A 70 -14.36 -7.43 -6.57
CA SER A 70 -15.55 -6.86 -5.94
C SER A 70 -15.43 -7.01 -4.43
N LEU A 71 -15.46 -5.88 -3.74
CA LEU A 71 -15.33 -5.77 -2.29
C LEU A 71 -16.72 -5.50 -1.70
N PRO A 72 -17.28 -6.39 -0.87
CA PRO A 72 -18.55 -6.12 -0.20
C PRO A 72 -18.41 -4.92 0.75
N TYR A 73 -19.49 -4.15 0.90
CA TYR A 73 -19.54 -2.99 1.78
C TYR A 73 -19.06 -3.29 3.22
N SER A 74 -19.32 -4.49 3.73
CA SER A 74 -18.87 -4.94 5.06
C SER A 74 -17.34 -4.92 5.25
N LEU A 75 -16.55 -5.08 4.17
CA LEU A 75 -15.08 -5.02 4.25
C LEU A 75 -14.53 -3.60 4.21
N VAL A 76 -15.28 -2.65 3.64
CA VAL A 76 -14.76 -1.33 3.27
C VAL A 76 -15.44 -0.17 4.00
N SER A 77 -16.60 -0.42 4.61
CA SER A 77 -17.28 0.49 5.56
C SER A 77 -17.37 1.95 5.07
N GLY A 78 -17.84 2.15 3.83
CA GLY A 78 -18.15 3.46 3.26
C GLY A 78 -16.98 4.22 2.62
N HIS A 79 -15.73 4.02 3.08
CA HIS A 79 -14.56 4.70 2.48
C HIS A 79 -13.32 3.82 2.45
N LEU A 80 -12.74 3.66 1.25
CA LEU A 80 -11.53 2.89 1.02
C LEU A 80 -10.37 3.79 0.64
N TYR A 81 -9.29 3.78 1.43
CA TYR A 81 -7.98 4.29 1.02
C TYR A 81 -7.12 3.13 0.54
N TYR A 82 -6.60 3.19 -0.68
CA TYR A 82 -5.91 2.05 -1.27
C TYR A 82 -4.85 2.42 -2.31
N LYS A 83 -4.03 1.42 -2.64
CA LYS A 83 -3.13 1.38 -3.78
C LYS A 83 -3.17 0.01 -4.43
N LEU A 84 -2.71 -0.06 -5.67
CA LEU A 84 -2.45 -1.33 -6.32
C LEU A 84 -1.03 -1.81 -6.01
N ALA A 85 -0.91 -3.10 -5.67
CA ALA A 85 0.34 -3.77 -5.36
C ALA A 85 0.50 -5.02 -6.22
N LEU A 86 1.74 -5.28 -6.65
CA LEU A 86 2.12 -6.46 -7.43
C LEU A 86 2.86 -7.46 -6.54
N ALA A 87 2.51 -8.74 -6.66
CA ALA A 87 3.17 -9.88 -6.00
C ALA A 87 3.37 -9.69 -4.47
N GLN A 88 2.26 -9.60 -3.74
CA GLN A 88 2.25 -9.43 -2.28
C GLN A 88 3.11 -8.23 -1.79
N GLU A 89 2.91 -7.07 -2.40
CA GLU A 89 3.61 -5.82 -2.05
C GLU A 89 5.11 -5.81 -2.36
N ALA A 90 5.61 -6.73 -3.20
CA ALA A 90 6.96 -6.63 -3.74
C ALA A 90 7.14 -5.33 -4.55
N SER A 91 6.09 -4.88 -5.24
CA SER A 91 6.04 -3.59 -5.95
C SER A 91 4.71 -2.88 -5.76
N VAL A 92 4.72 -1.56 -5.82
CA VAL A 92 3.53 -0.71 -5.73
C VAL A 92 3.41 0.18 -6.96
N GLU A 93 2.19 0.62 -7.23
CA GLU A 93 1.95 1.55 -8.33
C GLU A 93 2.65 2.90 -8.11
N THR A 94 3.17 3.44 -9.21
CA THR A 94 3.83 4.76 -9.30
C THR A 94 3.33 5.50 -10.53
N ASP A 95 3.64 6.79 -10.60
CA ASP A 95 3.30 7.59 -11.77
C ASP A 95 4.17 7.21 -12.99
N ALA A 96 4.03 7.95 -14.09
CA ALA A 96 4.80 7.67 -15.31
C ALA A 96 6.33 7.83 -15.12
N HIS A 97 6.77 8.61 -14.13
CA HIS A 97 8.17 8.89 -13.84
C HIS A 97 8.77 7.95 -12.78
N GLY A 98 7.94 7.12 -12.14
CA GLY A 98 8.35 6.26 -11.03
C GLY A 98 8.35 7.00 -9.68
N ASP A 99 7.66 8.13 -9.61
CA ASP A 99 7.44 8.85 -8.37
C ASP A 99 6.24 8.28 -7.61
N TYR A 100 6.25 8.54 -6.31
CA TYR A 100 5.22 8.07 -5.40
C TYR A 100 3.86 8.69 -5.76
N LEU A 101 2.90 7.84 -6.11
CA LEU A 101 1.49 8.23 -6.16
C LEU A 101 0.92 8.33 -4.74
N PRO A 102 0.10 9.34 -4.39
CA PRO A 102 -0.67 9.29 -3.15
C PRO A 102 -1.65 8.10 -3.12
N LEU A 103 -2.16 7.77 -1.93
CA LEU A 103 -3.23 6.77 -1.80
C LEU A 103 -4.46 7.22 -2.60
N ARG A 104 -5.08 6.29 -3.33
CA ARG A 104 -6.38 6.48 -3.99
C ARG A 104 -7.48 6.40 -2.93
N HIS A 105 -8.61 7.03 -3.21
CA HIS A 105 -9.77 6.98 -2.34
C HIS A 105 -11.02 6.63 -3.17
N ALA A 106 -11.90 5.81 -2.60
CA ALA A 106 -13.19 5.47 -3.18
C ALA A 106 -14.26 5.48 -2.09
N TRP A 107 -15.41 6.07 -2.40
CA TRP A 107 -16.60 6.08 -1.55
C TRP A 107 -17.56 4.98 -2.01
N ILE A 108 -18.23 4.33 -1.08
CA ILE A 108 -19.23 3.30 -1.38
C ILE A 108 -20.55 3.77 -0.81
N ASP A 109 -21.55 3.93 -1.68
CA ASP A 109 -22.92 4.22 -1.26
C ASP A 109 -23.53 2.98 -0.58
N ILE A 110 -24.23 3.19 0.54
CA ILE A 110 -24.94 2.13 1.27
C ILE A 110 -26.11 1.53 0.46
N TYR A 111 -26.49 2.17 -0.64
CA TYR A 111 -27.65 1.76 -1.45
C TYR A 111 -27.29 1.09 -2.78
N GLY A 112 -26.01 0.93 -3.13
CA GLY A 112 -25.69 0.42 -4.47
C GLY A 112 -24.29 -0.13 -4.66
N SER A 113 -24.13 -0.81 -5.79
CA SER A 113 -22.83 -1.28 -6.26
C SER A 113 -22.18 -0.24 -7.17
N GLN A 114 -20.90 0.04 -6.95
CA GLN A 114 -20.13 0.99 -7.74
C GLN A 114 -18.95 0.30 -8.43
N THR A 115 -18.59 0.76 -9.63
CA THR A 115 -17.37 0.32 -10.31
C THR A 115 -16.41 1.50 -10.46
N VAL A 116 -15.18 1.32 -10.00
CA VAL A 116 -14.09 2.28 -10.16
C VAL A 116 -13.09 1.73 -11.15
N GLU A 117 -12.91 2.42 -12.27
CA GLU A 117 -11.95 2.06 -13.30
C GLU A 117 -10.61 2.76 -13.08
N LEU A 118 -9.53 1.99 -13.18
CA LEU A 118 -8.18 2.42 -12.85
C LEU A 118 -7.18 2.08 -13.96
N SER A 119 -6.16 2.91 -14.07
CA SER A 119 -4.98 2.64 -14.90
C SER A 119 -3.73 2.68 -14.03
N VAL A 120 -2.83 1.72 -14.26
CA VAL A 120 -1.49 1.68 -13.67
C VAL A 120 -0.48 2.11 -14.72
N SER A 121 0.27 3.16 -14.42
CA SER A 121 1.33 3.66 -15.31
C SER A 121 2.61 2.86 -15.16
N ARG A 122 3.03 2.60 -13.91
CA ARG A 122 4.31 1.96 -13.61
C ARG A 122 4.28 1.18 -12.28
N TRP A 123 5.12 0.16 -12.18
CA TRP A 123 5.42 -0.56 -10.94
C TRP A 123 6.82 -0.18 -10.41
N GLU A 124 6.93 0.09 -9.12
CA GLU A 124 8.20 0.36 -8.43
C GLU A 124 8.33 -0.61 -7.26
N PRO A 125 9.50 -1.27 -7.06
CA PRO A 125 9.72 -2.13 -5.90
C PRO A 125 9.49 -1.39 -4.58
N TYR A 126 8.74 -1.97 -3.66
CA TYR A 126 8.41 -1.30 -2.39
C TYR A 126 9.67 -0.90 -1.60
N ARG A 127 10.73 -1.71 -1.68
CA ARG A 127 12.02 -1.45 -1.03
C ARG A 127 12.77 -0.23 -1.56
N SER A 128 12.67 0.09 -2.86
CA SER A 128 13.35 1.28 -3.38
C SER A 128 12.72 2.55 -2.81
N HIS A 129 11.42 2.53 -2.56
CA HIS A 129 10.73 3.66 -1.96
C HIS A 129 11.15 3.92 -0.50
N LEU A 130 11.20 2.88 0.34
CA LEU A 130 11.68 3.02 1.73
C LEU A 130 13.12 3.52 1.80
N LEU A 131 13.98 3.04 0.90
CA LEU A 131 15.36 3.50 0.80
C LEU A 131 15.42 5.00 0.43
N ARG A 132 14.60 5.46 -0.53
CA ARG A 132 14.55 6.88 -0.91
C ARG A 132 14.09 7.76 0.26
N ILE A 133 13.06 7.34 0.99
CA ILE A 133 12.59 8.06 2.19
C ILE A 133 13.73 8.16 3.21
N LEU A 134 14.38 7.04 3.52
CA LEU A 134 15.49 7.00 4.48
C LEU A 134 16.66 7.89 4.07
N ILE A 135 17.06 7.86 2.79
CA ILE A 135 18.14 8.71 2.27
C ILE A 135 17.75 10.19 2.37
N THR A 136 16.51 10.54 2.06
CA THR A 136 16.03 11.93 2.07
C THR A 136 15.96 12.48 3.50
N THR A 137 15.43 11.70 4.45
CA THR A 137 15.36 12.10 5.86
C THR A 137 16.75 12.19 6.49
N LEU A 138 17.64 11.25 6.17
CA LEU A 138 19.04 11.31 6.61
C LEU A 138 19.74 12.55 6.06
N SER A 139 19.55 12.88 4.79
CA SER A 139 20.14 14.07 4.17
C SER A 139 19.64 15.37 4.83
N LEU A 140 18.34 15.45 5.14
CA LEU A 140 17.76 16.59 5.84
C LEU A 140 18.32 16.72 7.28
N ALA A 141 18.44 15.60 8.00
CA ALA A 141 18.99 15.58 9.35
C ALA A 141 20.45 16.02 9.38
N LEU A 142 21.27 15.54 8.42
CA LEU A 142 22.66 15.95 8.26
C LEU A 142 22.78 17.44 7.90
N GLY A 143 21.92 17.94 7.00
CA GLY A 143 21.89 19.35 6.64
C GLY A 143 21.56 20.27 7.84
N LEU A 144 20.57 19.89 8.65
CA LEU A 144 20.22 20.64 9.87
C LEU A 144 21.35 20.61 10.91
N ALA A 145 22.03 19.47 11.07
CA ALA A 145 23.18 19.35 11.97
C ALA A 145 24.35 20.24 11.55
N ALA A 146 24.58 20.44 10.25
CA ALA A 146 25.64 21.30 9.74
C ALA A 146 25.36 22.81 9.93
N ILE A 147 24.08 23.23 9.94
CA ILE A 147 23.69 24.65 10.07
C ILE A 147 23.60 25.10 11.54
N GLY A 148 23.26 24.18 12.46
CA GLY A 148 23.13 24.46 13.89
C GLY A 148 24.33 25.19 14.53
N PRO A 149 25.59 24.79 14.27
CA PRO A 149 26.77 25.48 14.80
C PRO A 149 26.88 26.94 14.32
N ILE A 150 26.53 27.20 13.04
CA ILE A 150 26.66 28.52 12.41
C ILE A 150 25.63 29.51 13.01
N ALA A 151 24.40 29.06 13.22
CA ALA A 151 23.36 29.87 13.85
C ALA A 151 23.62 30.14 15.34
N PHE A 152 24.25 29.19 16.06
CA PHE A 152 24.61 29.35 17.46
C PHE A 152 25.73 30.39 17.67
N SER A 153 26.72 30.46 16.77
CA SER A 153 27.76 31.49 16.80
C SER A 153 27.20 32.92 16.67
N TYR A 154 26.09 33.12 15.97
CA TYR A 154 25.52 34.46 15.75
C TYR A 154 24.73 35.00 16.96
N ARG A 155 24.23 34.14 17.86
CA ARG A 155 23.40 34.56 19.02
C ARG A 155 24.20 34.84 20.29
N ARG A 156 25.50 34.52 20.30
CA ARG A 156 26.38 34.59 21.49
C ARG A 156 26.91 36.00 21.81
N GLN A 157 26.65 37.01 20.96
CA GLN A 157 27.17 38.37 21.15
C GLN A 157 26.37 39.26 22.11
N ARG A 158 25.28 38.78 22.76
CA ARG A 158 24.42 39.64 23.62
C ARG A 158 23.96 39.06 24.97
N ARG A 159 24.63 38.05 25.56
CA ARG A 159 24.30 37.61 26.93
C ARG A 159 25.53 37.45 27.84
N PRO A 160 25.43 37.84 29.13
CA PRO A 160 26.43 37.56 30.16
C PRO A 160 26.70 36.06 30.26
N GLN A 161 27.96 35.69 30.52
CA GLN A 161 28.49 34.33 30.52
C GLN A 161 27.67 33.36 31.38
N LEU A 162 26.79 32.58 30.77
CA LEU A 162 26.48 31.23 31.25
C LEU A 162 27.60 30.32 30.72
N VAL A 163 28.31 29.64 31.62
CA VAL A 163 29.26 28.58 31.28
C VAL A 163 28.47 27.48 30.59
N ALA A 164 28.57 27.39 29.26
CA ALA A 164 27.95 26.32 28.51
C ALA A 164 28.70 25.02 28.80
N PRO A 165 28.00 23.87 28.86
CA PRO A 165 28.67 22.58 28.91
C PRO A 165 29.60 22.46 27.71
N ASP A 166 30.81 21.95 27.95
CA ASP A 166 31.81 21.68 26.92
C ASP A 166 31.34 20.48 26.11
N VAL A 167 30.46 20.73 25.15
CA VAL A 167 30.02 19.71 24.21
C VAL A 167 31.20 19.47 23.27
N ASP A 168 31.82 18.30 23.39
CA ASP A 168 32.90 17.87 22.51
C ASP A 168 32.37 17.70 21.08
N VAL A 169 32.43 18.79 20.32
CA VAL A 169 32.01 18.87 18.92
C VAL A 169 32.77 17.86 18.06
N GLN A 170 34.02 17.54 18.43
CA GLN A 170 34.87 16.62 17.69
C GLN A 170 34.42 15.18 17.88
N ALA A 171 34.05 14.78 19.10
CA ALA A 171 33.43 13.49 19.38
C ALA A 171 32.07 13.34 18.66
N ALA A 172 31.24 14.39 18.67
CA ALA A 172 29.95 14.37 17.97
C ALA A 172 30.11 14.20 16.45
N ASN A 173 31.06 14.92 15.84
CA ASN A 173 31.36 14.80 14.42
C ASN A 173 31.92 13.41 14.07
N ALA A 174 32.77 12.82 14.93
CA ALA A 174 33.30 11.48 14.73
C ALA A 174 32.19 10.41 14.78
N ALA A 175 31.26 10.51 15.74
CA ALA A 175 30.11 9.60 15.84
C ALA A 175 29.17 9.71 14.62
N LEU A 176 28.97 10.93 14.11
CA LEU A 176 28.20 11.16 12.90
C LEU A 176 28.86 10.52 11.67
N ALA A 177 30.17 10.72 11.50
CA ALA A 177 30.93 10.14 10.40
C ALA A 177 30.89 8.60 10.41
N ALA A 178 30.98 7.98 11.59
CA ALA A 178 30.86 6.53 11.75
C ALA A 178 29.47 6.03 11.29
N THR A 179 28.40 6.68 11.75
CA THR A 179 27.02 6.34 11.36
C THR A 179 26.81 6.46 9.85
N VAL A 180 27.30 7.54 9.23
CA VAL A 180 27.22 7.73 7.76
C VAL A 180 27.96 6.64 7.01
N SER A 181 29.15 6.25 7.48
CA SER A 181 29.92 5.16 6.88
C SER A 181 29.18 3.83 6.93
N GLU A 182 28.57 3.50 8.06
CA GLU A 182 27.80 2.25 8.23
C GLU A 182 26.58 2.20 7.31
N LEU A 183 25.78 3.28 7.26
CA LEU A 183 24.61 3.36 6.38
C LEU A 183 25.01 3.28 4.89
N THR A 184 26.15 3.85 4.52
CA THR A 184 26.70 3.74 3.16
C THR A 184 27.07 2.30 2.82
N ALA A 185 27.63 1.54 3.77
CA ALA A 185 27.96 0.14 3.58
C ALA A 185 26.69 -0.72 3.39
N GLN A 186 25.68 -0.51 4.24
CA GLN A 186 24.38 -1.19 4.15
C GLN A 186 23.68 -0.91 2.81
N SER A 187 23.69 0.34 2.34
CA SER A 187 23.12 0.72 1.04
C SER A 187 23.79 -0.05 -0.12
N LYS A 188 25.12 -0.12 -0.15
CA LYS A 188 25.87 -0.88 -1.17
C LYS A 188 25.58 -2.39 -1.12
N GLU A 189 25.30 -2.94 0.06
CA GLU A 189 24.91 -4.34 0.20
C GLU A 189 23.51 -4.59 -0.38
N LEU A 190 22.55 -3.70 -0.10
CA LEU A 190 21.20 -3.76 -0.68
C LEU A 190 21.22 -3.65 -2.21
N GLU A 191 22.07 -2.79 -2.77
CA GLU A 191 22.26 -2.70 -4.23
C GLU A 191 22.84 -3.97 -4.84
N ARG A 192 23.73 -4.68 -4.12
CA ARG A 192 24.27 -5.97 -4.57
C ARG A 192 23.17 -7.03 -4.60
N TRP A 193 22.36 -7.12 -3.55
CA TRP A 193 21.20 -8.02 -3.49
C TRP A 193 20.18 -7.73 -4.60
N SER A 194 19.83 -6.45 -4.83
CA SER A 194 18.90 -6.05 -5.89
C SER A 194 19.38 -6.45 -7.29
N ARG A 195 20.71 -6.41 -7.54
CA ARG A 195 21.30 -6.86 -8.80
C ARG A 195 21.29 -8.38 -8.93
N ALA A 196 21.51 -9.12 -7.85
CA ALA A 196 21.47 -10.58 -7.85
C ALA A 196 20.07 -11.11 -8.20
N CYS A 197 19.01 -10.51 -7.65
CA CYS A 197 17.62 -10.94 -7.91
C CYS A 197 17.10 -10.60 -9.31
N ARG A 198 17.81 -9.79 -10.10
CA ARG A 198 17.42 -9.42 -11.48
C ARG A 198 17.95 -10.38 -12.55
N LYS A 199 18.83 -11.31 -12.17
CA LYS A 199 19.34 -12.38 -13.04
C LYS A 199 18.56 -13.65 -12.82
#